data_AF-A0A9D5ED62-F1
#
_entry.id   AF-A0A9D5ED62-F1
#
_cell.length_a   1.000
_cell.length_b   1.000
_cell.length_c   1.000
_cell.angle_alpha   90.00
_cell.angle_beta   90.00
_cell.angle_gamma   90.00
#
_symmetry.space_group_name_H-M   'P 1'
#
loop_
_entity.id
_entity.type
_entity.pdbx_description
1 polymer ?
#
loop_
_entity_poly.entity_id
_entity_poly.type
_entity_poly.pdbx_seq_one_letter_code
_entity_poly.pdbx_strand_id
1 'polypeptide(L)'
;MPLGMHKPGQGYWVRVMTATLIGLFTLGAAYWGWTQSELVAVRLPSSTWSFTGALDSALSSGDGSKLPTLGTKLTLQGPASEGGERPTIATGTIARRLATSDREFLVTGVEFAQGNASLERVASAALPDGSALITNIARASRQPLIQPALIQGGFAGLFMLLGSVAAYWFCASNPRSADFLINTDFEMRKVNWSTPTQIRGYTWVVIFSALFVSAVLLVFDTAFALFFGAVGIIPS
;
A
#
# COMPACT_ATOMS: atom_id res chain seq x y z
N MET A 1 -32.40 -34.07 1.45
CA MET A 1 -31.86 -33.66 2.76
C MET A 1 -32.98 -32.91 3.46
N PRO A 2 -33.37 -33.29 4.68
CA PRO A 2 -34.53 -32.68 5.31
C PRO A 2 -34.24 -31.19 5.50
N LEU A 3 -35.13 -30.33 5.00
CA LEU A 3 -35.07 -28.88 5.21
C LEU A 3 -35.39 -28.63 6.69
N GLY A 4 -34.37 -28.78 7.53
CA GLY A 4 -34.42 -28.43 8.95
C GLY A 4 -34.68 -26.94 9.05
N MET A 5 -35.92 -26.57 9.30
CA MET A 5 -36.34 -25.19 9.45
C MET A 5 -35.67 -24.61 10.70
N HIS A 6 -34.56 -23.88 10.50
CA HIS A 6 -33.82 -23.25 11.60
C HIS A 6 -34.74 -22.29 12.36
N LYS A 7 -34.66 -22.32 13.70
CA LYS A 7 -35.39 -21.33 14.50
C LYS A 7 -34.79 -19.94 14.22
N PRO A 8 -35.62 -18.88 14.12
CA PRO A 8 -35.13 -17.52 14.00
C PRO A 8 -34.10 -17.22 15.11
N GLY A 9 -32.88 -16.82 14.73
CA GLY A 9 -31.81 -16.48 15.67
C GLY A 9 -30.80 -17.61 16.01
N GLN A 10 -30.96 -18.83 15.49
CA GLN A 10 -29.95 -19.89 15.70
C GLN A 10 -28.59 -19.53 15.07
N GLY A 11 -27.52 -19.67 15.86
CA GLY A 11 -26.16 -19.35 15.45
C GLY A 11 -25.91 -17.87 15.16
N TYR A 12 -26.84 -16.97 15.54
CA TYR A 12 -26.74 -15.54 15.23
C TYR A 12 -25.41 -14.93 15.70
N TRP A 13 -25.05 -15.13 16.96
CA TRP A 13 -23.83 -14.54 17.53
C TRP A 13 -22.56 -15.02 16.84
N VAL A 14 -22.41 -16.32 16.66
CA VAL A 14 -21.23 -16.89 15.99
C VAL A 14 -21.14 -16.39 14.55
N ARG A 15 -22.25 -16.38 13.80
CA ARG A 15 -22.27 -15.89 12.41
C ARG A 15 -21.92 -14.41 12.31
N VAL A 16 -22.44 -13.58 13.21
CA VAL A 16 -22.12 -12.14 13.26
C VAL A 16 -20.65 -11.95 13.63
N MET A 17 -20.12 -12.63 14.64
CA MET A 17 -18.71 -12.52 15.02
C MET A 17 -17.78 -13.00 13.90
N THR A 18 -18.12 -14.08 13.19
CA THR A 18 -17.37 -14.54 12.02
C THR A 18 -17.42 -13.52 10.88
N ALA A 19 -18.59 -12.94 10.59
CA ALA A 19 -18.71 -11.90 9.57
C ALA A 19 -17.89 -10.65 9.95
N THR A 20 -17.91 -10.24 11.22
CA THR A 20 -17.09 -9.14 11.74
C THR A 20 -15.61 -9.43 11.60
N LEU A 21 -15.17 -10.65 11.91
CA LEU A 21 -13.78 -11.06 11.75
C LEU A 21 -13.33 -11.03 10.28
N ILE A 22 -14.16 -11.55 9.37
CA ILE A 22 -13.93 -11.45 7.92
C ILE A 22 -13.87 -9.97 7.51
N GLY A 23 -14.74 -9.12 8.04
CA GLY A 23 -14.72 -7.67 7.82
C GLY A 23 -13.41 -7.03 8.27
N LEU A 24 -12.89 -7.39 9.43
CA LEU A 24 -11.61 -6.89 9.93
C LEU A 24 -10.44 -7.29 9.01
N PHE A 25 -10.39 -8.55 8.58
CA PHE A 25 -9.40 -9.01 7.61
C PHE A 25 -9.53 -8.30 6.26
N THR A 26 -10.77 -8.04 5.83
CA THR A 26 -11.07 -7.32 4.59
C THR A 26 -10.55 -5.89 4.65
N LEU A 27 -10.77 -5.19 5.77
CA LEU A 27 -10.23 -3.83 5.96
C LEU A 27 -8.70 -3.83 5.97
N GLY A 28 -8.07 -4.82 6.62
CA GLY A 28 -6.62 -5.01 6.59
C GLY A 28 -6.09 -5.25 5.17
N ALA A 29 -6.77 -6.10 4.39
CA ALA A 29 -6.41 -6.36 2.99
C ALA A 29 -6.62 -5.13 2.09
N ALA A 30 -7.69 -4.36 2.30
CA ALA A 30 -7.94 -3.12 1.58
C ALA A 30 -6.87 -2.06 1.87
N TYR A 31 -6.47 -1.91 3.15
CA TYR A 31 -5.37 -1.04 3.54
C TYR A 31 -4.04 -1.49 2.92
N TRP A 32 -3.74 -2.78 2.97
CA TRP A 32 -2.57 -3.32 2.30
C TRP A 32 -2.59 -3.05 0.78
N GLY A 33 -3.71 -3.34 0.11
CA GLY A 33 -3.89 -3.08 -1.32
C GLY A 33 -3.69 -1.61 -1.69
N TRP A 34 -4.19 -0.69 -0.85
CA TRP A 34 -3.95 0.74 -1.00
C TRP A 34 -2.44 1.05 -1.02
N THR A 35 -1.70 0.58 -0.02
CA THR A 35 -0.25 0.83 0.08
C THR A 35 0.54 0.21 -1.09
N GLN A 36 0.17 -0.98 -1.56
CA GLN A 36 0.86 -1.61 -2.68
C GLN A 36 0.58 -0.90 -4.01
N SER A 37 -0.61 -0.36 -4.18
CA SER A 37 -0.97 0.35 -5.41
C SER A 37 -0.21 1.67 -5.60
N GLU A 38 0.33 2.27 -4.54
CA GLU A 38 1.22 3.43 -4.64
C GLU A 38 2.50 3.09 -5.41
N LEU A 39 3.10 1.93 -5.12
CA LEU A 39 4.29 1.45 -5.83
C LEU A 39 4.00 1.21 -7.32
N VAL A 40 2.78 0.79 -7.65
CA VAL A 40 2.34 0.62 -9.04
C VAL A 40 2.14 1.97 -9.70
N ALA A 41 1.51 2.93 -9.03
CA ALA A 41 1.24 4.26 -9.56
C ALA A 41 2.53 5.01 -9.94
N VAL A 42 3.59 4.88 -9.14
CA VAL A 42 4.91 5.49 -9.44
C VAL A 42 5.58 4.87 -10.66
N ARG A 43 5.32 3.59 -10.94
CA ARG A 43 5.93 2.85 -12.06
C ARG A 43 5.19 3.00 -13.39
N LEU A 44 4.00 3.59 -13.39
CA LEU A 44 3.25 3.82 -14.63
C LEU A 44 3.96 4.86 -15.50
N PRO A 45 4.05 4.64 -16.83
CA PRO A 45 4.67 5.60 -17.72
C PRO A 45 3.87 6.91 -17.72
N SER A 46 4.51 8.00 -17.31
CA SER A 46 3.95 9.35 -17.46
C SER A 46 4.41 9.94 -18.80
N SER A 47 3.49 10.12 -19.74
CA SER A 47 3.77 10.75 -21.04
C SER A 47 3.75 12.29 -20.98
N THR A 48 3.39 12.85 -19.83
CA THR A 48 3.13 14.29 -19.66
C THR A 48 3.97 14.86 -18.52
N TRP A 49 4.69 15.94 -18.83
CA TRP A 49 5.48 16.70 -17.88
C TRP A 49 4.91 18.10 -17.74
N SER A 50 4.69 18.54 -16.50
CA SER A 50 4.38 19.94 -16.21
C SER A 50 5.65 20.67 -15.78
N PHE A 51 5.84 21.84 -16.35
CA PHE A 51 6.94 22.72 -16.01
C PHE A 51 6.36 24.04 -15.52
N THR A 52 6.82 24.50 -14.36
CA THR A 52 6.44 25.79 -13.80
C THR A 52 7.66 26.71 -13.83
N GLY A 53 7.51 27.92 -14.38
CA GLY A 53 8.63 28.85 -14.51
C GLY A 53 8.23 30.27 -14.91
N ALA A 54 9.21 31.16 -14.92
CA ALA A 54 9.02 32.53 -15.38
C ALA A 54 8.97 32.56 -16.92
N LEU A 55 7.84 33.00 -17.48
CA LEU A 55 7.74 33.31 -18.91
C LEU A 55 8.76 34.39 -19.27
N ASP A 56 9.30 34.29 -20.49
CA ASP A 56 10.17 35.33 -21.01
C ASP A 56 9.44 36.69 -21.12
N SER A 57 10.20 37.75 -20.89
CA SER A 57 9.75 39.14 -20.87
C SER A 57 9.10 39.58 -22.19
N ALA A 58 9.51 39.01 -23.32
CA ALA A 58 8.91 39.25 -24.63
C ALA A 58 7.47 38.68 -24.74
N LEU A 59 7.22 37.56 -24.06
CA LEU A 59 5.94 36.82 -24.06
C LEU A 59 5.01 37.25 -22.92
N SER A 60 5.53 37.92 -21.89
CA SER A 60 4.74 38.44 -20.76
C SER A 60 4.01 39.76 -21.05
N SER A 61 4.19 40.35 -22.23
CA SER A 61 3.72 41.70 -22.61
C SER A 61 2.20 41.83 -22.87
N GLY A 62 1.39 40.85 -22.47
CA GLY A 62 -0.08 40.91 -22.54
C GLY A 62 -0.71 40.66 -23.92
N ASP A 63 0.10 40.54 -24.96
CA ASP A 63 -0.36 40.21 -26.31
C ASP A 63 -0.47 38.69 -26.49
N GLY A 64 -1.69 38.15 -26.25
CA GLY A 64 -1.99 36.73 -26.33
C GLY A 64 -1.82 36.08 -27.71
N SER A 65 -1.48 36.87 -28.75
CA SER A 65 -1.13 36.40 -30.09
C SER A 65 0.29 35.84 -30.20
N LYS A 66 1.18 36.19 -29.25
CA LYS A 66 2.58 35.75 -29.23
C LYS A 66 2.81 34.45 -28.45
N LEU A 67 1.78 33.96 -27.75
CA LEU A 67 1.85 32.69 -27.04
C LEU A 67 1.86 31.52 -28.05
N PRO A 68 2.75 30.53 -27.90
CA PRO A 68 2.81 29.40 -28.82
C PRO A 68 1.49 28.63 -28.86
N THR A 69 1.11 28.20 -30.06
CA THR A 69 -0.07 27.36 -30.30
C THR A 69 0.17 25.92 -29.82
N LEU A 70 -0.93 25.22 -29.51
CA LEU A 70 -0.92 23.80 -29.18
C LEU A 70 -0.20 23.00 -30.27
N GLY A 71 0.63 22.04 -29.87
CA GLY A 71 1.39 21.19 -30.78
C GLY A 71 2.72 21.78 -31.27
N THR A 72 3.07 23.01 -30.89
CA THR A 72 4.39 23.58 -31.21
C THR A 72 5.49 22.76 -30.54
N LYS A 73 6.50 22.36 -31.33
CA LYS A 73 7.68 21.67 -30.81
C LYS A 73 8.52 22.63 -29.98
N LEU A 74 9.05 22.15 -28.88
CA LEU A 74 9.86 22.92 -27.95
C LEU A 74 11.14 22.17 -27.64
N THR A 75 12.22 22.93 -27.51
CA THR A 75 13.53 22.42 -27.11
C THR A 75 13.72 22.73 -25.62
N LEU A 76 13.90 21.69 -24.82
CA LEU A 76 14.18 21.76 -23.40
C LEU A 76 15.69 21.79 -23.22
N GLN A 77 16.20 22.88 -22.64
CA GLN A 77 17.62 23.17 -22.54
C GLN A 77 18.10 23.14 -21.09
N GLY A 78 19.32 22.65 -20.89
CA GLY A 78 20.01 22.61 -19.61
C GLY A 78 20.57 23.96 -19.14
N PRO A 79 21.23 24.01 -17.98
CA PRO A 79 21.91 25.21 -17.52
C PRO A 79 22.98 25.65 -18.52
N ALA A 80 23.27 26.95 -18.57
CA ALA A 80 24.30 27.49 -19.44
C ALA A 80 25.66 26.87 -19.10
N SER A 81 26.37 26.37 -20.13
CA SER A 81 27.75 25.93 -20.00
C SER A 81 28.71 27.13 -20.03
N GLU A 82 29.99 26.95 -19.71
CA GLU A 82 31.00 28.01 -19.58
C GLU A 82 31.23 28.87 -20.86
N GLY A 83 30.58 28.54 -21.98
CA GLY A 83 30.56 29.33 -23.22
C GLY A 83 29.22 30.04 -23.53
N GLY A 84 28.26 30.05 -22.62
CA GLY A 84 26.93 30.68 -22.83
C GLY A 84 25.95 29.84 -23.65
N GLU A 85 26.41 28.78 -24.33
CA GLU A 85 25.53 27.80 -24.98
C GLU A 85 24.81 26.92 -23.94
N ARG A 86 23.51 26.70 -24.16
CA ARG A 86 22.68 25.82 -23.35
C ARG A 86 22.50 24.48 -24.07
N PRO A 87 22.93 23.35 -23.48
CA PRO A 87 22.82 22.05 -24.12
C PRO A 87 21.35 21.63 -24.25
N THR A 88 20.96 21.08 -25.39
CA THR A 88 19.61 20.52 -25.58
C THR A 88 19.49 19.20 -24.84
N ILE A 89 18.57 19.13 -23.88
CA ILE A 89 18.31 17.93 -23.06
C ILE A 89 17.25 17.06 -23.71
N ALA A 90 16.16 17.68 -24.17
CA ALA A 90 15.05 16.96 -24.79
C ALA A 90 14.25 17.87 -25.72
N THR A 91 13.43 17.27 -26.57
CA THR A 91 12.42 17.97 -27.36
C THR A 91 11.03 17.44 -27.00
N GLY A 92 10.00 18.28 -27.05
CA GLY A 92 8.64 17.85 -26.77
C GLY A 92 7.61 18.81 -27.37
N THR A 93 6.33 18.47 -27.31
CA THR A 93 5.25 19.29 -27.86
C THR A 93 4.39 19.91 -26.78
N ILE A 94 3.97 21.17 -26.95
CA ILE A 94 3.04 21.81 -26.01
C ILE A 94 1.65 21.16 -26.10
N ALA A 95 1.19 20.59 -24.99
CA ALA A 95 -0.10 19.91 -24.88
C ALA A 95 -1.22 20.78 -24.33
N ARG A 96 -0.90 21.86 -23.60
CA ARG A 96 -1.89 22.81 -23.07
C ARG A 96 -1.47 24.25 -23.37
N ARG A 97 -2.43 25.06 -23.80
CA ARG A 97 -2.23 26.47 -24.11
C ARG A 97 -1.82 27.20 -22.83
N LEU A 98 -0.66 27.83 -22.84
CA LEU A 98 -0.22 28.67 -21.74
C LEU A 98 -1.13 29.90 -21.67
N ALA A 99 -1.68 30.19 -20.50
CA ALA A 99 -2.21 31.52 -20.19
C ALA A 99 -1.10 32.33 -19.52
N THR A 100 -1.02 33.63 -19.79
CA THR A 100 -0.03 34.54 -19.16
C THR A 100 -0.11 34.52 -17.62
N SER A 101 -1.28 34.16 -17.06
CA SER A 101 -1.50 33.94 -15.64
C SER A 101 -0.94 32.64 -15.10
N ASP A 102 -0.96 31.56 -15.89
CA ASP A 102 -0.89 30.19 -15.35
C ASP A 102 0.54 29.73 -15.06
N ARG A 103 1.59 30.35 -15.62
CA ARG A 103 3.03 30.04 -15.41
C ARG A 103 3.41 28.55 -15.46
N GLU A 104 2.49 27.69 -15.89
CA GLU A 104 2.58 26.25 -15.98
C GLU A 104 2.30 25.86 -17.43
N PHE A 105 3.10 24.94 -17.94
CA PHE A 105 2.86 24.38 -19.26
C PHE A 105 3.09 22.88 -19.26
N LEU A 106 2.26 22.20 -20.05
CA LEU A 106 2.27 20.76 -20.19
C LEU A 106 2.97 20.40 -21.49
N VAL A 107 4.00 19.57 -21.38
CA VAL A 107 4.75 19.03 -22.52
C VAL A 107 4.48 17.53 -22.62
N THR A 108 4.13 17.09 -23.81
CA THR A 108 3.94 15.67 -24.16
C THR A 108 4.94 15.26 -25.23
N GLY A 109 5.12 13.95 -25.41
CA GLY A 109 5.99 13.40 -26.46
C GLY A 109 7.44 13.81 -26.28
N VAL A 110 7.96 13.73 -25.06
CA VAL A 110 9.32 14.17 -24.76
C VAL A 110 10.33 13.14 -25.26
N GLU A 111 11.16 13.54 -26.21
CA GLU A 111 12.26 12.77 -26.77
C GLU A 111 13.60 13.32 -26.25
N PHE A 112 14.39 12.46 -25.60
CA PHE A 112 15.68 12.85 -25.03
C PHE A 112 16.76 12.94 -26.11
N ALA A 113 17.61 13.96 -26.01
CA ALA A 113 18.84 14.03 -26.80
C ALA A 113 19.84 12.96 -26.31
N GLN A 114 20.64 12.40 -27.22
CA GLN A 114 21.55 11.28 -26.91
C GLN A 114 22.44 11.60 -25.70
N GLY A 115 22.45 10.68 -24.71
CA GLY A 115 23.26 10.78 -23.49
C GLY A 115 22.59 11.49 -22.30
N ASN A 116 21.42 12.10 -22.48
CA ASN A 116 20.69 12.76 -21.39
C ASN A 116 19.45 11.95 -20.98
N ALA A 117 19.33 11.59 -19.70
CA ALA A 117 18.25 10.72 -19.19
C ALA A 117 17.28 11.39 -18.21
N SER A 118 17.48 12.67 -17.84
CA SER A 118 16.65 13.34 -16.83
C SER A 118 16.24 14.76 -17.21
N LEU A 119 14.93 15.01 -17.14
CA LEU A 119 14.33 16.34 -17.33
C LEU A 119 14.42 17.23 -16.09
N GLU A 120 14.91 16.69 -14.97
CA GLU A 120 15.15 17.45 -13.72
C GLU A 120 16.24 18.51 -13.87
N ARG A 121 17.08 18.39 -14.91
CA ARG A 121 18.18 19.32 -15.21
C ARG A 121 17.80 20.41 -16.22
N VAL A 122 16.54 20.47 -16.66
CA VAL A 122 16.09 21.47 -17.61
C VAL A 122 15.99 22.82 -16.91
N ALA A 123 16.73 23.81 -17.40
CA ALA A 123 16.78 25.17 -16.87
C ALA A 123 15.88 26.13 -17.66
N SER A 124 15.70 25.87 -18.96
CA SER A 124 14.92 26.72 -19.85
C SER A 124 14.27 25.95 -20.98
N ALA A 125 13.27 26.57 -21.60
CA ALA A 125 12.51 25.99 -22.69
C ALA A 125 12.46 27.00 -23.83
N ALA A 126 12.84 26.60 -25.05
CA ALA A 126 12.93 27.48 -26.22
C ALA A 126 12.09 26.97 -27.40
N LEU A 127 11.47 27.90 -28.13
CA LEU A 127 10.68 27.65 -29.33
C LEU A 127 11.58 27.35 -30.54
N PRO A 128 11.01 26.85 -31.66
CA PRO A 128 11.78 26.55 -32.87
C PRO A 128 12.45 27.77 -33.51
N ASP A 129 11.97 28.97 -33.21
CA ASP A 129 12.53 30.25 -33.65
C ASP A 129 13.72 30.71 -32.78
N GLY A 130 14.12 29.93 -31.78
CA GLY A 130 15.21 30.24 -30.85
C GLY A 130 14.80 31.20 -29.72
N SER A 131 13.56 31.68 -29.70
CA SER A 131 13.05 32.50 -28.59
C SER A 131 12.84 31.65 -27.33
N ALA A 132 13.17 32.19 -26.16
CA ALA A 132 12.94 31.50 -24.90
C ALA A 132 11.45 31.59 -24.53
N LEU A 133 10.78 30.45 -24.31
CA LEU A 133 9.45 30.40 -23.70
C LEU A 133 9.54 30.68 -22.20
N ILE A 134 10.46 29.97 -21.53
CA ILE A 134 10.72 30.07 -20.08
C ILE A 134 12.23 30.13 -19.87
N THR A 135 12.68 31.13 -19.13
CA THR A 135 14.11 31.38 -18.88
C THR A 135 14.60 30.78 -17.56
N ASN A 136 13.69 30.49 -16.63
CA ASN A 136 13.97 29.85 -15.34
C ASN A 136 12.84 28.88 -14.97
N ILE A 137 13.04 27.58 -15.22
CA ILE A 137 12.14 26.53 -14.75
C ILE A 137 12.39 26.31 -13.26
N ALA A 138 11.39 26.58 -12.43
CA ALA A 138 11.46 26.40 -10.99
C ALA A 138 11.12 24.98 -10.55
N ARG A 139 10.26 24.28 -11.30
CA ARG A 139 9.86 22.90 -11.00
C ARG A 139 9.49 22.15 -12.28
N ALA A 140 10.06 20.96 -12.44
CA ALA A 140 9.60 19.94 -13.39
C ALA A 140 8.88 18.85 -12.60
N SER A 141 7.61 18.60 -12.91
CA SER A 141 6.80 17.57 -12.25
C SER A 141 6.24 16.61 -13.28
N ARG A 142 6.29 15.30 -12.99
CA ARG A 142 5.58 14.29 -13.78
C ARG A 142 4.11 14.36 -13.44
N GLN A 143 3.25 14.46 -14.45
CA GLN A 143 1.82 14.30 -14.24
C GLN A 143 1.45 12.84 -14.54
N PRO A 144 0.96 12.09 -13.55
CA PRO A 144 0.56 10.71 -13.79
C PRO A 144 -0.65 10.67 -14.73
N LEU A 145 -0.65 9.72 -15.68
CA LEU A 145 -1.73 9.56 -16.66
C LEU A 145 -3.07 9.24 -15.98
N ILE A 146 -3.01 8.51 -14.87
CA ILE A 146 -4.15 8.13 -14.03
C ILE A 146 -3.89 8.70 -12.64
N GLN A 147 -4.90 9.37 -12.07
CA GLN A 147 -4.79 9.89 -10.71
C GLN A 147 -4.51 8.73 -9.73
N PRO A 148 -3.43 8.80 -8.92
CA PRO A 148 -3.07 7.71 -8.00
C PRO A 148 -4.23 7.30 -7.08
N ALA A 149 -5.03 8.27 -6.65
CA ALA A 149 -6.22 8.05 -5.84
C ALA A 149 -7.27 7.13 -6.49
N LEU A 150 -7.41 7.15 -7.83
CA LEU A 150 -8.35 6.26 -8.53
C LEU A 150 -7.85 4.81 -8.53
N ILE A 151 -6.56 4.61 -8.70
CA ILE A 151 -5.94 3.27 -8.65
C ILE A 151 -6.06 2.73 -7.22
N GLN A 152 -5.65 3.54 -6.24
CA GLN A 152 -5.73 3.22 -4.82
C GLN A 152 -7.16 2.90 -4.37
N GLY A 153 -8.13 3.75 -4.73
CA GLY A 153 -9.54 3.53 -4.47
C GLY A 153 -10.08 2.29 -5.18
N GLY A 154 -9.62 2.00 -6.41
CA GLY A 154 -9.98 0.79 -7.14
C GLY A 154 -9.54 -0.49 -6.43
N PHE A 155 -8.29 -0.56 -5.96
CA PHE A 155 -7.78 -1.70 -5.20
C PHE A 155 -8.52 -1.87 -3.86
N ALA A 156 -8.67 -0.79 -3.10
CA ALA A 156 -9.39 -0.83 -1.83
C ALA A 156 -10.85 -1.28 -2.01
N GLY A 157 -11.53 -0.72 -3.02
CA GLY A 157 -12.91 -1.08 -3.37
C GLY A 157 -13.05 -2.53 -3.79
N LEU A 158 -12.10 -3.06 -4.58
CA LEU A 158 -12.07 -4.47 -4.97
C LEU A 158 -11.97 -5.39 -3.73
N PHE A 159 -11.06 -5.11 -2.82
CA PHE A 159 -10.92 -5.91 -1.59
C PHE A 159 -12.17 -5.83 -0.72
N MET A 160 -12.74 -4.64 -0.53
CA MET A 160 -14.00 -4.47 0.20
C MET A 160 -15.13 -5.28 -0.42
N LEU A 161 -15.29 -5.22 -1.75
CA LEU A 161 -16.32 -5.97 -2.46
C LEU A 161 -16.13 -7.48 -2.32
N LEU A 162 -14.91 -7.98 -2.53
CA LEU A 162 -14.60 -9.41 -2.37
C LEU A 162 -14.84 -9.88 -0.93
N GLY A 163 -14.43 -9.09 0.05
CA GLY A 163 -14.62 -9.41 1.46
C GLY A 163 -16.08 -9.38 1.89
N SER A 164 -16.87 -8.42 1.42
CA SER A 164 -18.32 -8.38 1.65
C SER A 164 -19.04 -9.57 1.02
N VAL A 165 -18.67 -9.92 -0.23
CA VAL A 165 -19.21 -11.11 -0.91
C VAL A 165 -18.82 -12.38 -0.15
N ALA A 166 -17.57 -12.50 0.28
CA ALA A 166 -17.10 -13.65 1.06
C ALA A 166 -17.81 -13.77 2.41
N ALA A 167 -17.99 -12.67 3.14
CA ALA A 167 -18.72 -12.65 4.40
C ALA A 167 -20.19 -13.05 4.22
N TYR A 168 -20.87 -12.50 3.21
CA TYR A 168 -22.25 -12.87 2.89
C TYR A 168 -22.37 -14.33 2.45
N TRP A 169 -21.49 -14.77 1.56
CA TRP A 169 -21.51 -16.14 1.06
C TRP A 169 -21.25 -17.15 2.18
N PHE A 170 -20.21 -16.94 2.98
CA PHE A 170 -19.81 -17.86 4.04
C PHE A 170 -20.78 -17.87 5.23
N CYS A 171 -21.20 -16.68 5.71
CA CYS A 171 -22.02 -16.58 6.92
C CYS A 171 -23.53 -16.64 6.64
N ALA A 172 -24.00 -16.36 5.43
CA ALA A 172 -25.44 -16.27 5.13
C ALA A 172 -25.93 -17.24 4.06
N SER A 173 -25.22 -17.38 2.95
CA SER A 173 -25.76 -18.12 1.79
C SER A 173 -25.36 -19.59 1.75
N ASN A 174 -24.20 -19.95 2.32
CA ASN A 174 -23.69 -21.31 2.28
C ASN A 174 -24.25 -22.15 3.46
N PRO A 175 -25.16 -23.11 3.21
CA PRO A 175 -25.81 -23.87 4.27
C PRO A 175 -24.82 -24.72 5.08
N ARG A 176 -23.77 -25.26 4.46
CA ARG A 176 -22.76 -26.07 5.17
C ARG A 176 -22.01 -25.26 6.20
N SER A 177 -21.59 -24.05 5.83
CA SER A 177 -20.92 -23.12 6.73
C SER A 177 -21.88 -22.63 7.82
N ALA A 178 -23.14 -22.32 7.47
CA ALA A 178 -24.14 -21.90 8.43
C ALA A 178 -24.43 -22.99 9.48
N ASP A 179 -24.63 -24.24 9.05
CA ASP A 179 -24.83 -25.40 9.93
C ASP A 179 -23.65 -25.62 10.85
N PHE A 180 -22.42 -25.49 10.32
CA PHE A 180 -21.22 -25.57 11.14
C PHE A 180 -21.19 -24.50 12.23
N LEU A 181 -21.42 -23.22 11.87
CA LEU A 181 -21.42 -22.11 12.82
C LEU A 181 -22.54 -22.23 13.86
N ILE A 182 -23.70 -22.76 13.46
CA ILE A 182 -24.82 -23.06 14.37
C ILE A 182 -24.43 -24.18 15.34
N ASN A 183 -23.82 -25.27 14.85
CA ASN A 183 -23.36 -26.37 15.70
C ASN A 183 -22.26 -25.91 16.66
N THR A 184 -21.36 -25.03 16.22
CA THR A 184 -20.37 -24.39 17.09
C THR A 184 -21.04 -23.56 18.18
N ASP A 185 -22.07 -22.75 17.87
CA ASP A 185 -22.83 -22.00 18.90
C ASP A 185 -23.45 -22.95 19.93
N PHE A 186 -24.04 -24.06 19.48
CA PHE A 186 -24.62 -25.06 20.38
C PHE A 186 -23.56 -25.77 21.23
N GLU A 187 -22.39 -26.06 20.67
CA GLU A 187 -21.30 -26.67 21.42
C GLU A 187 -20.74 -25.71 22.48
N MET A 188 -20.57 -24.43 22.13
CA MET A 188 -20.07 -23.41 23.03
C MET A 188 -21.04 -23.11 24.20
N ARG A 189 -22.36 -23.27 24.00
CA ARG A 189 -23.34 -23.17 25.08
C ARG A 189 -23.25 -24.29 26.12
N LYS A 190 -22.63 -25.42 25.78
CA LYS A 190 -22.37 -26.51 26.73
C LYS A 190 -21.18 -26.20 27.63
N VAL A 191 -20.34 -25.25 27.24
CA VAL A 191 -19.17 -24.84 28.03
C VAL A 191 -19.67 -24.05 29.25
N ASN A 192 -19.57 -24.67 30.41
CA ASN A 192 -19.70 -24.01 31.69
C ASN A 192 -18.47 -23.12 31.92
N TRP A 193 -18.67 -21.81 31.92
CA TRP A 193 -17.62 -20.85 32.24
C TRP A 193 -17.14 -21.07 33.67
N SER A 194 -15.84 -21.33 33.83
CA SER A 194 -15.24 -21.63 35.14
C SER A 194 -15.37 -20.43 36.07
N THR A 195 -15.72 -20.70 37.33
CA THR A 195 -15.70 -19.66 38.37
C THR A 195 -14.26 -19.30 38.73
N PRO A 196 -13.98 -18.08 39.20
CA PRO A 196 -12.61 -17.68 39.58
C PRO A 196 -11.98 -18.63 40.61
N THR A 197 -12.79 -19.26 41.47
CA THR A 197 -12.32 -20.27 42.43
C THR A 197 -11.86 -21.55 41.75
N GLN A 198 -12.59 -22.03 40.74
CA GLN A 198 -12.19 -23.21 39.95
C GLN A 198 -10.91 -22.95 39.17
N ILE A 199 -10.78 -21.77 38.56
CA ILE A 199 -9.58 -21.36 37.83
C ILE A 199 -8.36 -21.43 38.76
N ARG A 200 -8.44 -20.85 39.97
CA ARG A 200 -7.35 -20.94 40.96
C ARG A 200 -7.05 -22.38 41.36
N GLY A 201 -8.07 -23.21 41.55
CA GLY A 201 -7.91 -24.63 41.86
C GLY A 201 -7.11 -25.37 40.79
N TYR A 202 -7.47 -25.20 39.51
CA TYR A 202 -6.75 -25.83 38.40
C TYR A 202 -5.32 -25.30 38.25
N THR A 203 -5.11 -23.99 38.41
CA THR A 203 -3.77 -23.39 38.36
C THR A 203 -2.86 -23.96 39.45
N TRP A 204 -3.35 -24.11 40.68
CA TRP A 204 -2.55 -24.68 41.78
C TRP A 204 -2.16 -26.12 41.53
N VAL A 205 -3.06 -26.95 40.99
CA VAL A 205 -2.75 -28.34 40.63
C VAL A 205 -1.61 -28.40 39.62
N VAL A 206 -1.68 -27.60 38.55
CA VAL A 206 -0.64 -27.59 37.50
C VAL A 206 0.70 -27.11 38.06
N ILE A 207 0.71 -26.03 38.85
CA ILE A 207 1.94 -25.52 39.49
C ILE A 207 2.57 -26.60 40.37
N PHE A 208 1.76 -27.27 41.19
CA PHE A 208 2.26 -28.32 42.08
C PHE A 208 2.80 -29.53 41.30
N SER A 209 2.08 -30.00 40.28
CA SER A 209 2.54 -31.11 39.43
C SER A 209 3.85 -30.76 38.72
N ALA A 210 3.98 -29.54 38.18
CA ALA A 210 5.19 -29.09 37.51
C ALA A 210 6.39 -29.05 38.48
N LEU A 211 6.19 -28.47 39.67
CA LEU A 211 7.22 -28.43 40.72
C LEU A 211 7.60 -29.83 41.20
N PHE A 212 6.64 -30.74 41.37
CA PHE A 212 6.89 -32.12 41.78
C PHE A 212 7.73 -32.87 40.75
N VAL A 213 7.36 -32.81 39.46
CA VAL A 213 8.15 -33.42 38.38
C VAL A 213 9.56 -32.81 38.34
N SER A 214 9.67 -31.49 38.44
CA SER A 214 10.97 -30.82 38.49
C SER A 214 11.83 -31.27 39.67
N ALA A 215 11.25 -31.45 40.86
CA ALA A 215 11.96 -31.93 42.04
C ALA A 215 12.42 -33.38 41.88
N VAL A 216 11.57 -34.25 41.32
CA VAL A 216 11.92 -35.64 41.04
C VAL A 216 13.06 -35.73 40.03
N LEU A 217 13.00 -34.94 38.94
CA LEU A 217 14.09 -34.86 37.96
C LEU A 217 15.39 -34.39 38.62
N LEU A 218 15.34 -33.34 39.44
CA LEU A 218 16.51 -32.85 40.18
C LEU A 218 17.13 -33.94 41.07
N VAL A 219 16.30 -34.73 41.75
CA VAL A 219 16.77 -35.84 42.58
C VAL A 219 17.47 -36.90 41.74
N PHE A 220 16.88 -37.33 40.63
CA PHE A 220 17.50 -38.34 39.76
C PHE A 220 18.78 -37.82 39.10
N ASP A 221 18.77 -36.59 38.60
CA ASP A 221 19.96 -35.96 37.99
C ASP A 221 21.10 -35.87 39.01
N THR A 222 20.80 -35.45 40.24
CA THR A 222 21.78 -35.36 41.32
C THR A 222 22.28 -36.76 41.72
N ALA A 223 21.39 -37.73 41.87
CA ALA A 223 21.75 -39.10 42.23
C ALA A 223 22.64 -39.76 41.17
N PHE A 224 22.31 -39.58 39.89
CA PHE A 224 23.13 -40.08 38.79
C PHE A 224 24.47 -39.37 38.69
N ALA A 225 24.50 -38.03 38.84
CA ALA A 225 25.76 -37.28 38.86
C ALA A 225 26.69 -37.76 39.98
N LEU A 226 26.17 -37.96 41.19
CA LEU A 226 26.93 -38.49 42.32
C LEU A 226 27.39 -39.93 42.08
N PHE A 227 26.50 -40.80 41.60
CA PHE A 227 26.82 -42.20 41.32
C PHE A 227 27.90 -42.34 40.25
N PHE A 228 27.76 -41.67 39.11
CA PHE A 228 28.73 -41.74 38.01
C PHE A 228 30.04 -41.02 38.35
N GLY A 229 30.01 -39.98 39.19
CA GLY A 229 31.21 -39.40 39.78
C GLY A 229 31.95 -40.37 40.69
N ALA A 230 31.23 -41.09 41.56
CA ALA A 230 31.82 -42.08 42.45
C ALA A 230 32.44 -43.29 41.71
N VAL A 231 31.86 -43.69 40.58
CA VAL A 231 32.38 -44.78 39.72
C VAL A 231 33.54 -44.31 38.82
N GLY A 232 33.86 -43.00 38.79
CA GLY A 232 34.97 -42.46 38.01
C GLY A 232 34.69 -42.32 36.51
N ILE A 233 33.41 -42.33 36.11
CA ILE A 233 32.99 -42.11 34.72
C ILE A 233 33.00 -40.61 34.39
N ILE A 234 32.64 -39.76 35.36
CA ILE A 234 32.68 -38.31 35.25
C ILE A 234 33.95 -37.81 35.94
N PRO A 235 34.79 -36.98 35.29
CA PRO A 235 35.96 -36.40 35.94
C PRO A 235 35.52 -35.50 37.10
N SER A 236 36.09 -35.76 38.28
CA SER A 236 35.87 -35.01 39.53
C SER A 236 36.35 -33.57 39.45
#